data_AF-A0ABD6E7Q8-F1
#
_entry.id   AF-A0ABD6E7Q8-F1
#
_cell.length_a   1.000
_cell.length_b   1.000
_cell.length_c   1.000
_cell.angle_alpha   90.00
_cell.angle_beta   90.00
_cell.angle_gamma   90.00
#
_symmetry.space_group_name_H-M   'P 1'
#
loop_
_entity.id
_entity.type
_entity.pdbx_description
1 polymer ?
#
loop_
_entity_poly.entity_id
_entity_poly.type
_entity_poly.pdbx_seq_one_letter_code
_entity_poly.pdbx_strand_id
1 'polypeptide(L)' 'MRKKQVNIGDRIELIEINDTWTKLDKGSKGTIAKIEEKQDLIWVDWDNGEKLALLDGVDIYKIIKK' A
#
# COMPACT_ATOMS: atom_id res chain seq x y z
N MET A 1 -13.00 -12.95 -9.19
CA MET A 1 -11.92 -11.94 -9.19
C MET A 1 -10.96 -12.31 -8.07
N ARG A 2 -9.66 -12.50 -8.35
CA ARG A 2 -8.68 -12.87 -7.31
C ARG A 2 -8.41 -11.62 -6.46
N LYS A 3 -8.96 -11.55 -5.24
CA LYS A 3 -8.47 -10.62 -4.22
C LYS A 3 -6.96 -10.85 -4.13
N LYS A 4 -6.12 -9.83 -4.35
CA LYS A 4 -4.68 -9.94 -4.07
C LYS A 4 -4.59 -10.33 -2.59
N GLN A 5 -4.08 -11.51 -2.29
CA GLN A 5 -3.78 -11.93 -0.92
C GLN A 5 -2.60 -11.09 -0.42
N VAL A 6 -2.91 -9.92 0.11
CA VAL A 6 -2.01 -9.14 0.97
C VAL A 6 -2.24 -9.53 2.42
N ASN A 7 -1.15 -9.61 3.17
CA ASN A 7 -1.18 -9.84 4.61
C ASN A 7 -0.47 -8.70 5.34
N ILE A 8 -0.83 -8.52 6.61
CA ILE A 8 -0.07 -7.67 7.51
C ILE A 8 1.36 -8.22 7.60
N GLY A 9 2.35 -7.35 7.46
CA GLY A 9 3.77 -7.70 7.40
C GLY A 9 4.34 -7.85 5.99
N ASP A 10 3.49 -7.97 4.95
CA ASP A 10 3.96 -8.03 3.58
C ASP A 10 4.69 -6.73 3.21
N ARG A 11 5.81 -6.87 2.50
CA ARG A 11 6.55 -5.75 1.94
C ARG A 11 6.02 -5.43 0.56
N ILE A 12 5.72 -4.16 0.32
CA ILE A 12 5.19 -3.69 -0.96
C ILE A 12 6.07 -2.61 -1.57
N GLU A 13 5.90 -2.42 -2.87
CA GLU A 13 6.42 -1.31 -3.65
C GLU A 13 5.26 -0.62 -4.38
N LEU A 14 5.16 0.70 -4.22
CA LEU A 14 4.17 1.53 -4.89
C LEU A 14 4.48 1.61 -6.38
N ILE A 15 3.50 1.33 -7.22
CA ILE A 15 3.61 1.40 -8.68
C ILE A 15 2.94 2.67 -9.20
N GLU A 16 1.78 3.00 -8.66
CA GLU A 16 0.98 4.16 -9.07
C GLU A 16 0.06 4.57 -7.92
N ILE A 17 -0.01 5.88 -7.69
CA ILE A 17 -0.93 6.53 -6.78
C ILE A 17 -1.45 7.78 -7.48
N ASN A 18 -2.74 8.07 -7.33
CA ASN A 18 -3.34 9.30 -7.85
C ASN A 18 -3.68 10.24 -6.70
N ASP A 19 -2.65 10.63 -5.94
CA ASP A 19 -2.77 11.54 -4.81
C ASP A 19 -1.69 12.62 -4.90
N THR A 20 -2.10 13.88 -4.95
CA THR A 20 -1.20 15.06 -5.02
C THR A 20 -0.70 15.53 -3.66
N TRP A 21 -1.18 14.93 -2.56
CA TRP A 21 -0.89 15.39 -1.19
C TRP A 21 0.13 14.52 -0.44
N THR A 22 0.52 13.38 -1.01
CA THR A 22 1.55 12.49 -0.46
C THR A 22 2.94 12.80 -1.01
N LYS A 23 4.00 12.48 -0.25
CA LYS A 23 5.39 12.47 -0.76
C LYS A 23 5.80 11.11 -1.33
N LEU A 24 4.84 10.20 -1.52
CA LEU A 24 5.12 8.89 -2.08
C LEU A 24 5.25 8.97 -3.59
N ASP A 25 6.44 8.63 -4.07
CA ASP A 25 6.69 8.45 -5.49
C ASP A 25 6.56 6.97 -5.89
N LYS A 26 6.41 6.75 -7.19
CA LYS A 26 6.56 5.41 -7.78
C LYS A 26 7.90 4.80 -7.36
N GLY A 27 7.86 3.57 -6.84
CA GLY A 27 9.01 2.88 -6.28
C GLY A 27 9.17 3.03 -4.76
N SER A 28 8.35 3.87 -4.12
CA SER A 28 8.25 3.93 -2.66
C SER A 28 7.96 2.54 -2.10
N LYS A 29 8.63 2.20 -0.99
CA LYS A 29 8.50 0.90 -0.35
C LYS A 29 7.97 1.07 1.06
N GLY A 30 7.21 0.08 1.49
CA GLY A 30 6.58 0.09 2.79
C GLY A 30 6.13 -1.29 3.20
N THR A 31 5.77 -1.43 4.46
CA THR A 31 5.30 -2.69 5.04
C THR A 31 3.83 -2.52 5.44
N ILE A 32 2.99 -3.50 5.08
CA ILE A 32 1.57 -3.45 5.42
C ILE A 32 1.44 -3.57 6.95
N ALA A 33 0.86 -2.54 7.56
CA ALA A 33 0.66 -2.47 9.01
C ALA A 33 -0.76 -2.91 9.41
N LYS A 34 -1.77 -2.62 8.57
CA LYS A 34 -3.17 -2.94 8.85
C LYS A 34 -3.98 -3.02 7.56
N ILE A 35 -4.98 -3.91 7.54
CA ILE A 35 -5.95 -4.04 6.44
C ILE A 35 -7.34 -3.77 6.99
N GLU A 36 -8.07 -2.86 6.36
CA GLU A 36 -9.45 -2.51 6.70
C GLU A 36 -10.39 -2.85 5.53
N GLU A 37 -10.82 -4.11 5.45
CA GLU A 37 -11.65 -4.60 4.35
C GLU A 37 -13.01 -3.90 4.22
N LYS A 38 -13.53 -3.29 5.29
CA LYS A 38 -14.83 -2.58 5.24
C LYS A 38 -14.75 -1.25 4.51
N GLN A 39 -13.56 -0.66 4.44
CA GLN A 39 -13.31 0.65 3.85
C GLN A 39 -12.41 0.55 2.60
N ASP A 40 -12.04 -0.67 2.20
CA ASP A 40 -11.07 -0.93 1.14
C ASP A 40 -9.76 -0.14 1.34
N LEU A 41 -9.26 -0.09 2.59
CA LEU A 41 -8.03 0.62 2.97
C LEU A 41 -6.94 -0.34 3.43
N ILE A 42 -5.72 -0.13 2.94
CA ILE A 42 -4.51 -0.87 3.31
C ILE A 42 -3.51 0.12 3.89
N TRP A 43 -3.36 0.11 5.21
CA TRP A 43 -2.38 0.95 5.90
C TRP A 43 -0.97 0.39 5.74
N VAL A 44 -0.06 1.26 5.34
CA VAL A 44 1.33 0.92 5.07
C VAL A 44 2.23 1.85 5.89
N ASP A 45 3.16 1.25 6.62
CA ASP A 45 4.30 1.98 7.19
C ASP A 45 5.34 2.14 6.09
N TRP A 46 5.42 3.34 5.50
CA TRP A 46 6.33 3.65 4.41
C TRP A 46 7.73 3.95 4.92
N ASP A 47 8.74 3.59 4.13
CA ASP A 47 10.16 3.76 4.51
C ASP A 47 10.58 5.22 4.65
N ASN A 48 9.88 6.13 3.97
CA ASN A 48 10.09 7.57 4.09
C ASN A 48 9.48 8.15 5.39
N GLY A 49 8.88 7.30 6.23
CA GLY A 49 8.23 7.67 7.48
C GLY A 49 6.76 8.10 7.35
N GLU A 50 6.20 8.12 6.12
CA GLU A 50 4.77 8.38 5.95
C GLU A 50 3.91 7.21 6.45
N LYS A 51 2.75 7.55 6.98
CA LYS A 51 1.71 6.60 7.38
C LYS A 51 0.46 6.90 6.56
N LEU A 52 0.42 6.31 5.38
CA LEU A 52 -0.64 6.53 4.41
C LEU A 52 -1.28 5.20 4.04
N ALA A 53 -2.60 5.18 4.01
CA ALA A 53 -3.36 4.04 3.54
C ALA A 53 -3.52 4.11 2.02
N LEU A 54 -3.33 2.97 1.37
CA LEU A 54 -3.69 2.76 -0.03
C LEU A 54 -5.16 2.36 -0.13
N LEU A 55 -5.85 2.86 -1.16
CA LEU A 55 -7.18 2.44 -1.55
C LEU A 55 -7.10 1.16 -2.39
N ASP A 56 -7.63 0.07 -1.87
CA ASP A 56 -7.64 -1.23 -2.58
C ASP A 56 -8.47 -1.12 -3.87
N GLY A 57 -7.87 -1.54 -4.98
CA GLY A 57 -8.45 -1.43 -6.32
C GLY A 57 -8.31 -0.06 -7.01
N VAL A 58 -7.86 0.99 -6.30
CA VAL A 58 -7.54 2.30 -6.89
C VAL A 58 -6.02 2.46 -7.02
N ASP A 59 -5.31 2.30 -5.90
CA ASP A 59 -3.85 2.44 -5.88
C ASP A 59 -3.19 1.13 -6.32
N ILE A 60 -2.13 1.27 -7.12
CA ILE A 60 -1.42 0.12 -7.70
C ILE A 60 -0.12 -0.09 -6.94
N TYR A 61 0.01 -1.29 -6.38
CA TYR A 61 1.22 -1.74 -5.71
C TYR A 61 1.52 -3.20 -6.05
N LYS A 62 2.76 -3.62 -5.82
CA LYS A 62 3.21 -5.03 -5.91
C LYS A 62 3.81 -5.48 -4.58
N ILE A 63 3.59 -6.74 -4.23
CA ILE A 63 4.28 -7.38 -3.11
C ILE A 63 5.68 -7.75 -3.58
N ILE A 64 6.70 -7.31 -2.84
CA ILE A 64 8.11 -7.60 -3.12
C ILE A 64 8.71 -8.58 -2.11
N LYS A 65 8.04 -8.80 -0.95
CA LYS A 65 8.40 -9.82 0.03
C LYS A 65 7.17 -10.20 0.87
N LYS A 66 7.04 -11.49 1.18
CA LYS A 66 6.09 -12.04 2.15
C LYS A 66 6.82 -12.40 3.43
#